data_AF-A0A2V6EF90-F1
#
_entry.id   AF-A0A2V6EF90-F1
#
_cell.length_a   1.000
_cell.length_b   1.000
_cell.length_c   1.000
_cell.angle_alpha   90.00
_cell.angle_beta   90.00
_cell.angle_gamma   90.00
#
_symmetry.space_group_name_H-M   'P 1'
#
loop_
_entity.id
_entity.type
_entity.pdbx_description
1 polymer ?
#
loop_
_entity_poly.entity_id
_entity_poly.type
_entity_poly.pdbx_seq_one_letter_code
_entity_poly.pdbx_strand_id
1 'polypeptide(L)'
;LIDPSRAAKTVAAGKIDNGDTIYMCTADDEGNMVSLIQSNYRGMGSGIVVPGLGFMFQDRGELFSMEPGHANVYAPGKRPFHTIIPGFVMKDGKPWEAFGVMGGGMQPQGHVQVLTNQIDFGLNVQEAGDASRWQHEGDNEPTGEKMENGGYVNLESGIPAETQRELKKRGHDVRVDVGGYGGYQAIKVEMHDGQRVYVGASESRKDGQAAGY
;
A
#
# COMPACT_ATOMS: atom_id res chain seq x y z
N LEU A 1 -10.24 -20.86 -0.59
CA LEU A 1 -11.38 -20.37 0.21
C LEU A 1 -11.78 -18.98 -0.32
N ILE A 2 -12.13 -18.91 -1.61
CA ILE A 2 -12.59 -17.71 -2.32
C ILE A 2 -13.67 -18.22 -3.26
N ASP A 3 -14.89 -17.69 -3.16
CA ASP A 3 -16.00 -18.03 -4.05
C ASP A 3 -16.01 -17.00 -5.20
N PRO A 4 -15.72 -17.38 -6.45
CA PRO A 4 -15.64 -16.44 -7.57
C PRO A 4 -17.02 -15.84 -7.94
N SER A 5 -18.11 -16.41 -7.42
CA SER A 5 -19.48 -16.01 -7.72
C SER A 5 -20.13 -15.15 -6.63
N ARG A 6 -19.53 -15.05 -5.43
CA ARG A 6 -20.17 -14.42 -4.27
C ARG A 6 -19.16 -13.76 -3.32
N ALA A 7 -19.42 -12.50 -2.96
CA ALA A 7 -18.64 -11.77 -1.97
C ALA A 7 -18.70 -12.44 -0.58
N ALA A 8 -17.56 -12.48 0.11
CA ALA A 8 -17.49 -12.91 1.50
C ALA A 8 -18.14 -11.85 2.41
N LYS A 9 -18.94 -12.30 3.37
CA LYS A 9 -19.55 -11.40 4.38
C LYS A 9 -18.62 -11.14 5.56
N THR A 10 -17.74 -12.08 5.85
CA THR A 10 -16.74 -12.02 6.91
C THR A 10 -15.47 -12.70 6.43
N VAL A 11 -14.32 -12.09 6.69
CA VAL A 11 -12.98 -12.64 6.48
C VAL A 11 -12.14 -12.31 7.72
N ALA A 12 -11.20 -13.18 8.11
CA ALA A 12 -10.26 -12.88 9.19
C ALA A 12 -9.10 -12.04 8.63
N ALA A 13 -8.85 -10.88 9.21
CA ALA A 13 -8.01 -9.83 8.60
C ALA A 13 -6.50 -9.93 8.87
N GLY A 14 -5.71 -9.48 7.89
CA GLY A 14 -4.58 -8.56 8.08
C GLY A 14 -5.08 -7.12 7.94
N LYS A 15 -4.50 -6.15 8.67
CA LYS A 15 -5.21 -4.93 9.12
C LYS A 15 -4.53 -3.64 8.66
N ILE A 16 -5.17 -2.63 8.06
CA ILE A 16 -4.68 -1.22 8.12
C ILE A 16 -5.79 -0.22 7.70
N ASP A 17 -5.88 1.00 8.29
CA ASP A 17 -6.26 2.22 7.52
C ASP A 17 -5.63 3.59 7.94
N ASN A 18 -5.68 4.55 6.99
CA ASN A 18 -5.38 6.00 6.96
C ASN A 18 -4.11 6.54 7.63
N GLY A 19 -3.09 6.83 6.81
CA GLY A 19 -1.90 7.55 7.21
C GLY A 19 -1.13 8.15 6.03
N ASP A 20 -0.57 9.35 6.23
CA ASP A 20 0.35 9.96 5.27
C ASP A 20 1.74 9.39 5.49
N THR A 21 2.30 8.88 4.41
CA THR A 21 3.53 8.11 4.40
C THR A 21 4.30 8.51 3.17
N ILE A 22 5.62 8.65 3.31
CA ILE A 22 6.50 8.75 2.15
C ILE A 22 7.17 7.40 1.95
N TYR A 23 7.26 7.00 0.69
CA TYR A 23 8.02 5.84 0.23
C TYR A 23 9.10 6.34 -0.71
N MET A 24 10.27 5.73 -0.65
CA MET A 24 11.35 5.94 -1.62
C MET A 24 12.18 4.68 -1.80
N CYS A 25 12.78 4.56 -2.97
CA CYS A 25 13.75 3.52 -3.27
C CYS A 25 14.94 4.08 -4.03
N THR A 26 16.08 3.42 -3.87
CA THR A 26 17.33 3.75 -4.57
C THR A 26 17.99 2.46 -5.03
N ALA A 27 18.79 2.57 -6.09
CA ALA A 27 19.68 1.51 -6.55
C ALA A 27 21.00 2.12 -7.03
N ASP A 28 22.09 1.37 -6.98
CA ASP A 28 23.41 1.82 -7.42
C ASP A 28 24.09 0.84 -8.40
N ASP A 29 25.25 1.25 -8.92
CA ASP A 29 26.06 0.50 -9.88
C ASP A 29 26.71 -0.77 -9.28
N GLU A 30 26.92 -0.79 -7.96
CA GLU A 30 27.39 -1.98 -7.24
C GLU A 30 26.31 -3.05 -7.09
N GLY A 31 25.04 -2.70 -7.29
CA GLY A 31 23.92 -3.63 -7.19
C GLY A 31 23.13 -3.52 -5.89
N ASN A 32 23.45 -2.57 -5.03
CA ASN A 32 22.68 -2.32 -3.82
C ASN A 32 21.33 -1.73 -4.21
N MET A 33 20.29 -2.13 -3.48
CA MET A 33 18.94 -1.60 -3.64
C MET A 33 18.31 -1.39 -2.27
N VAL A 34 17.59 -0.29 -2.11
CA VAL A 34 16.92 0.07 -0.86
C VAL A 34 15.45 0.29 -1.14
N SER A 35 14.60 -0.33 -0.31
CA SER A 35 13.16 -0.05 -0.22
C SER A 35 12.91 0.55 1.16
N LEU A 36 12.58 1.85 1.19
CA LEU A 36 12.46 2.63 2.42
C LEU A 36 11.10 3.30 2.50
N ILE A 37 10.50 3.24 3.68
CA ILE A 37 9.22 3.86 3.95
C ILE A 37 9.20 4.42 5.37
N GLN A 38 8.76 5.67 5.49
CA GLN A 38 8.69 6.37 6.78
C GLN A 38 7.42 7.22 6.86
N SER A 39 6.90 7.35 8.08
CA SER A 39 5.62 8.02 8.30
C SER A 39 5.46 8.42 9.75
N ASN A 40 4.87 9.60 9.96
CA ASN A 40 4.39 10.06 11.25
C ASN A 40 3.08 9.40 11.70
N TYR A 41 2.60 8.40 10.96
CA TYR A 41 1.25 7.85 10.95
C TYR A 41 0.24 8.76 10.26
N ARG A 42 -0.45 9.66 10.96
CA ARG A 42 -1.41 10.57 10.31
C ARG A 42 -0.75 11.89 9.97
N GLY A 43 -0.71 12.32 8.70
CA GLY A 43 -0.26 13.66 8.30
C GLY A 43 0.92 14.24 9.11
N MET A 44 0.60 15.27 9.90
CA MET A 44 1.53 16.00 10.78
C MET A 44 1.85 15.28 12.11
N GLY A 45 1.53 14.00 12.22
CA GLY A 45 1.61 13.19 13.42
C GLY A 45 0.70 13.70 14.53
N SER A 46 1.23 13.73 15.75
CA SER A 46 0.53 14.21 16.95
C SER A 46 0.22 15.71 16.95
N GLY A 47 0.76 16.48 16.00
CA GLY A 47 0.73 17.95 16.01
C GLY A 47 1.65 18.59 17.07
N ILE A 48 2.36 17.78 17.87
CA ILE A 48 3.31 18.26 18.88
C ILE A 48 4.64 18.57 18.21
N VAL A 49 5.01 19.85 18.20
CA VAL A 49 6.30 20.37 17.73
C VAL A 49 7.16 20.77 18.92
N VAL A 50 8.42 20.35 18.94
CA VAL A 50 9.37 20.84 19.94
C VAL A 50 9.82 22.26 19.55
N PRO A 51 9.67 23.26 20.43
CA PRO A 51 10.10 24.63 20.12
C PRO A 51 11.56 24.69 19.68
N GLY A 52 11.82 25.32 18.54
CA GLY A 52 13.16 25.53 17.99
C GLY A 52 13.77 24.36 17.21
N LEU A 53 13.11 23.19 17.13
CA LEU A 53 13.66 22.01 16.43
C LEU A 53 13.07 21.77 15.03
N GLY A 54 11.88 22.31 14.75
CA GLY A 54 11.30 22.26 13.40
C GLY A 54 10.80 20.89 12.94
N PHE A 55 10.64 19.92 13.84
CA PHE A 55 10.01 18.62 13.53
C PHE A 55 8.89 18.28 14.52
N MET A 56 7.96 17.46 14.05
CA MET A 56 6.78 16.98 14.79
C MET A 56 6.99 15.56 15.29
N PHE A 57 6.35 15.20 16.39
CA PHE A 57 6.30 13.82 16.86
C PHE A 57 5.18 13.03 16.16
N GLN A 58 5.48 11.79 15.79
CA GLN A 58 4.50 10.83 15.26
C GLN A 58 3.38 10.52 16.26
N ASP A 59 2.20 10.14 15.77
CA ASP A 59 1.06 9.66 16.57
C ASP A 59 0.82 8.15 16.44
N ARG A 60 1.83 7.40 15.96
CA ARG A 60 1.79 5.94 15.72
C ARG A 60 1.23 5.09 16.86
N GLY A 61 1.32 5.57 18.10
CA GLY A 61 0.76 4.90 19.27
C GLY A 61 -0.76 4.67 19.19
N GLU A 62 -1.48 5.43 18.36
CA GLU A 62 -2.92 5.24 18.10
C GLU A 62 -3.24 3.83 17.60
N LEU A 63 -2.30 3.17 16.93
CA LEU A 63 -2.53 1.82 16.42
C LEU A 63 -2.54 0.75 17.51
N PHE A 64 -2.25 1.05 18.78
CA PHE A 64 -2.46 0.07 19.85
C PHE A 64 -3.94 -0.21 20.06
N SER A 65 -4.25 -1.48 20.29
CA SER A 65 -5.55 -1.85 20.85
C SER A 65 -5.57 -1.58 22.35
N MET A 66 -6.74 -1.20 22.86
CA MET A 66 -6.99 -1.10 24.31
C MET A 66 -7.77 -2.31 24.84
N GLU A 67 -8.07 -3.28 23.98
CA GLU A 67 -8.79 -4.50 24.34
C GLU A 67 -7.86 -5.49 25.08
N PRO A 68 -8.17 -5.87 26.33
CA PRO A 68 -7.39 -6.86 27.06
C PRO A 68 -7.32 -8.19 26.32
N GLY A 69 -6.13 -8.80 26.27
CA GLY A 69 -5.90 -10.07 25.58
C GLY A 69 -5.67 -9.97 24.07
N HIS A 70 -5.88 -8.79 23.47
CA HIS A 70 -5.57 -8.59 22.05
C HIS A 70 -4.05 -8.57 21.80
N ALA A 71 -3.58 -9.20 20.71
CA ALA A 71 -2.15 -9.34 20.41
C ALA A 71 -1.43 -7.99 20.27
N ASN A 72 -2.17 -6.94 19.90
CA ASN A 72 -1.68 -5.57 19.77
C ASN A 72 -2.10 -4.65 20.94
N VAL A 73 -2.38 -5.21 22.12
CA VAL A 73 -2.61 -4.38 23.32
C VAL A 73 -1.36 -3.57 23.68
N TYR A 74 -1.53 -2.34 24.18
CA TYR A 74 -0.42 -1.51 24.65
C TYR A 74 0.41 -2.21 25.74
N ALA A 75 1.74 -2.07 25.67
CA ALA A 75 2.65 -2.42 26.74
C ALA A 75 3.91 -1.52 26.68
N PRO A 76 4.55 -1.17 27.82
CA PRO A 76 5.80 -0.41 27.82
C PRO A 76 6.89 -1.09 26.97
N GLY A 77 7.57 -0.32 26.12
CA GLY A 77 8.63 -0.81 25.23
C GLY A 77 8.17 -1.65 24.04
N LYS A 78 6.86 -1.95 23.92
CA LYS A 78 6.28 -2.62 22.76
C LYS A 78 6.10 -1.61 21.61
N ARG A 79 6.28 -2.07 20.38
CA ARG A 79 5.91 -1.30 19.17
C ARG A 79 4.46 -1.65 18.80
N PRO A 80 3.64 -0.66 18.42
CA PRO A 80 2.28 -0.95 17.95
C PRO A 80 2.34 -1.73 16.64
N PHE A 81 1.20 -2.27 16.23
CA PHE A 81 0.98 -2.68 14.85
C PHE A 81 1.39 -1.54 13.91
N HIS A 82 2.09 -1.88 12.82
CA HIS A 82 2.61 -0.91 11.87
C HIS A 82 1.97 -1.09 10.50
N THR A 83 1.60 0.04 9.91
CA THR A 83 1.05 0.10 8.56
C THR A 83 2.13 0.13 7.48
N ILE A 84 3.30 0.63 7.86
CA ILE A 84 4.45 0.84 7.00
C ILE A 84 5.01 -0.50 6.54
N ILE A 85 4.97 -0.77 5.24
CA ILE A 85 5.50 -2.00 4.64
C ILE A 85 6.35 -1.71 3.39
N PRO A 86 7.70 -1.67 3.46
CA PRO A 86 8.53 -1.60 2.25
C PRO A 86 8.45 -2.92 1.47
N GLY A 87 8.24 -2.84 0.16
CA GLY A 87 8.24 -3.99 -0.74
C GLY A 87 9.62 -4.25 -1.35
N PHE A 88 10.04 -5.51 -1.35
CA PHE A 88 11.24 -5.95 -2.05
C PHE A 88 11.01 -7.35 -2.60
N VAL A 89 11.21 -7.53 -3.91
CA VAL A 89 10.97 -8.80 -4.59
C VAL A 89 12.29 -9.40 -5.05
N MET A 90 12.41 -10.70 -4.80
CA MET A 90 13.50 -11.54 -5.28
C MET A 90 12.95 -12.48 -6.35
N LYS A 91 13.70 -12.68 -7.42
CA LYS A 91 13.41 -13.67 -8.47
C LYS A 91 14.64 -14.53 -8.69
N ASP A 92 14.48 -15.85 -8.56
CA ASP A 92 15.57 -16.83 -8.72
C ASP A 92 16.81 -16.50 -7.87
N GLY A 93 16.57 -16.04 -6.64
CA GLY A 93 17.62 -15.65 -5.68
C GLY A 93 18.30 -14.31 -5.96
N LYS A 94 17.84 -13.54 -6.95
CA LYS A 94 18.39 -12.23 -7.32
C LYS A 94 17.38 -11.10 -7.06
N PRO A 95 17.84 -9.87 -6.72
CA PRO A 95 16.96 -8.71 -6.65
C PRO A 95 16.20 -8.51 -7.96
N TRP A 96 14.89 -8.34 -7.87
CA TRP A 96 14.03 -8.07 -9.03
C TRP A 96 13.45 -6.67 -8.96
N GLU A 97 12.97 -6.24 -7.79
CA GLU A 97 12.30 -4.95 -7.66
C GLU A 97 12.30 -4.45 -6.21
N ALA A 98 12.63 -3.17 -6.02
CA ALA A 98 12.35 -2.43 -4.79
C ALA A 98 11.16 -1.50 -5.07
N PHE A 99 10.06 -1.65 -4.32
CA PHE A 99 8.83 -0.91 -4.58
C PHE A 99 8.02 -0.66 -3.31
N GLY A 100 7.08 0.26 -3.40
CA GLY A 100 6.10 0.47 -2.34
C GLY A 100 4.93 1.30 -2.81
N VAL A 101 3.76 1.03 -2.22
CA VAL A 101 2.56 1.85 -2.39
C VAL A 101 2.22 2.46 -1.04
N MET A 102 2.24 3.79 -0.95
CA MET A 102 1.91 4.57 0.24
C MET A 102 0.39 4.57 0.51
N GLY A 103 -0.04 4.94 1.73
CA GLY A 103 -1.44 5.26 2.01
C GLY A 103 -2.14 4.32 2.99
N GLY A 104 -1.57 4.10 4.18
CA GLY A 104 -2.26 3.35 5.25
C GLY A 104 -2.84 2.01 4.79
N GLY A 105 -4.18 1.92 4.75
CA GLY A 105 -4.96 0.73 4.39
C GLY A 105 -4.65 0.17 3.03
N MET A 106 -4.31 1.09 2.15
CA MET A 106 -4.03 0.84 0.77
C MET A 106 -2.68 0.15 0.55
N GLN A 107 -1.71 0.22 1.48
CA GLN A 107 -0.36 -0.32 1.23
C GLN A 107 -0.37 -1.80 0.82
N PRO A 108 -0.94 -2.74 1.61
CA PRO A 108 -0.94 -4.16 1.25
C PRO A 108 -1.81 -4.44 0.02
N GLN A 109 -2.90 -3.70 -0.15
CA GLN A 109 -3.83 -3.85 -1.28
C GLN A 109 -3.17 -3.42 -2.57
N GLY A 110 -2.51 -2.25 -2.56
CA GLY A 110 -1.75 -1.69 -3.66
C GLY A 110 -0.54 -2.56 -4.00
N HIS A 111 0.16 -3.10 -3.01
CA HIS A 111 1.28 -4.01 -3.24
C HIS A 111 0.88 -5.24 -4.05
N VAL A 112 -0.25 -5.87 -3.69
CA VAL A 112 -0.77 -7.01 -4.46
C VAL A 112 -1.16 -6.58 -5.87
N GLN A 113 -1.86 -5.45 -6.01
CA GLN A 113 -2.28 -4.94 -7.31
C GLN A 113 -1.09 -4.68 -8.26
N VAL A 114 -0.04 -3.97 -7.81
CA VAL A 114 1.12 -3.66 -8.67
C VAL A 114 1.93 -4.92 -9.01
N LEU A 115 2.06 -5.86 -8.09
CA LEU A 115 2.77 -7.12 -8.36
C LEU A 115 1.98 -8.01 -9.32
N THR A 116 0.67 -8.16 -9.14
CA THR A 116 -0.20 -8.88 -10.07
C THR A 116 -0.15 -8.24 -11.46
N ASN A 117 -0.17 -6.92 -11.56
CA ASN A 117 -0.03 -6.20 -12.81
C ASN A 117 1.27 -6.56 -13.57
N GLN A 118 2.39 -6.66 -12.85
CA GLN A 118 3.67 -7.00 -13.48
C GLN A 118 3.84 -8.50 -13.75
N ILE A 119 3.44 -9.35 -12.81
CA ILE A 119 3.72 -10.79 -12.83
C ILE A 119 2.68 -11.53 -13.67
N ASP A 120 1.39 -11.24 -13.45
CA ASP A 120 0.29 -11.98 -14.06
C ASP A 120 -0.17 -11.33 -15.37
N PHE A 121 -0.17 -9.99 -15.43
CA PHE A 121 -0.62 -9.23 -16.61
C PHE A 121 0.51 -8.71 -17.50
N GLY A 122 1.78 -8.86 -17.08
CA GLY A 122 2.94 -8.53 -17.89
C GLY A 122 3.12 -7.03 -18.15
N LEU A 123 2.49 -6.16 -17.36
CA LEU A 123 2.66 -4.71 -17.47
C LEU A 123 4.09 -4.31 -17.09
N ASN A 124 4.62 -3.27 -17.74
CA ASN A 124 5.90 -2.69 -17.35
C ASN A 124 5.80 -1.97 -15.98
N VAL A 125 6.94 -1.60 -15.40
CA VAL A 125 6.99 -1.06 -14.03
C VAL A 125 6.18 0.23 -13.85
N GLN A 126 6.10 1.08 -14.88
CA GLN A 126 5.31 2.32 -14.85
C GLN A 126 3.83 2.02 -15.10
N GLU A 127 3.51 1.22 -16.12
CA GLU A 127 2.13 0.78 -16.43
C GLU A 127 1.47 0.10 -15.23
N ALA A 128 2.22 -0.72 -14.48
CA ALA A 128 1.71 -1.40 -13.30
C ALA A 128 1.30 -0.43 -12.18
N GLY A 129 2.01 0.69 -12.05
CA GLY A 129 1.68 1.78 -11.13
C GLY A 129 0.53 2.65 -11.64
N ASP A 130 0.46 2.90 -12.94
CA ASP A 130 -0.56 3.75 -13.56
C ASP A 130 -1.93 3.06 -13.68
N ALA A 131 -1.94 1.73 -13.79
CA ALA A 131 -3.16 0.93 -13.83
C ALA A 131 -4.15 1.32 -12.73
N SER A 132 -5.44 1.36 -13.07
CA SER A 132 -6.50 1.73 -12.14
C SER A 132 -6.58 0.75 -10.98
N ARG A 133 -6.66 1.30 -9.77
CA ARG A 133 -6.66 0.60 -8.49
C ARG A 133 -8.06 0.52 -7.91
N TRP A 134 -8.17 -0.37 -6.95
CA TRP A 134 -9.30 -0.53 -6.07
C TRP A 134 -8.83 -0.60 -4.62
N GLN A 135 -9.72 -0.25 -3.70
CA GLN A 135 -9.48 -0.34 -2.27
C GLN A 135 -10.74 -0.88 -1.60
N HIS A 136 -10.57 -1.91 -0.77
CA HIS A 136 -11.60 -2.37 0.16
C HIS A 136 -11.46 -1.61 1.49
N GLU A 137 -12.59 -1.12 1.98
CA GLU A 137 -12.73 -0.32 3.19
C GLU A 137 -13.96 -0.78 4.01
N GLY A 138 -14.10 -0.25 5.23
CA GLY A 138 -15.14 -0.69 6.18
C GLY A 138 -14.90 -2.11 6.72
N ASP A 139 -13.64 -2.55 6.75
CA ASP A 139 -13.22 -3.79 7.42
C ASP A 139 -12.91 -3.53 8.91
N ASN A 140 -12.48 -4.56 9.63
CA ASN A 140 -12.07 -4.49 11.01
C ASN A 140 -10.81 -3.62 11.18
N GLU A 141 -10.86 -2.67 12.12
CA GLU A 141 -9.74 -1.78 12.41
C GLU A 141 -8.98 -2.20 13.68
N PRO A 142 -7.65 -1.98 13.74
CA PRO A 142 -6.87 -2.20 14.97
C PRO A 142 -7.29 -1.29 16.14
N THR A 143 -7.97 -0.19 15.84
CA THR A 143 -8.52 0.84 16.74
C THR A 143 -9.92 0.50 17.27
N GLY A 144 -10.55 -0.58 16.79
CA GLY A 144 -11.77 -1.14 17.40
C GLY A 144 -13.02 -1.17 16.52
N GLU A 145 -12.98 -0.63 15.30
CA GLU A 145 -14.08 -0.78 14.34
C GLU A 145 -14.20 -2.25 13.89
N LYS A 146 -15.43 -2.75 13.75
CA LYS A 146 -15.71 -4.14 13.37
C LYS A 146 -16.49 -4.16 12.06
N MET A 147 -16.10 -5.06 11.16
CA MET A 147 -16.82 -5.25 9.90
C MET A 147 -18.15 -5.97 10.15
N GLU A 148 -19.27 -5.31 9.88
CA GLU A 148 -20.60 -5.87 10.08
C GLU A 148 -21.25 -6.41 8.81
N ASN A 149 -20.90 -5.86 7.65
CA ASN A 149 -21.65 -6.04 6.39
C ASN A 149 -20.77 -6.39 5.18
N GLY A 150 -19.51 -6.78 5.40
CA GLY A 150 -18.57 -7.12 4.32
C GLY A 150 -17.79 -5.92 3.75
N GLY A 151 -17.96 -4.72 4.32
CA GLY A 151 -17.30 -3.51 3.86
C GLY A 151 -17.76 -3.06 2.48
N TYR A 152 -16.97 -2.20 1.84
CA TYR A 152 -17.23 -1.68 0.49
C TYR A 152 -15.94 -1.60 -0.33
N VAL A 153 -16.08 -1.58 -1.65
CA VAL A 153 -14.96 -1.50 -2.59
C VAL A 153 -15.04 -0.17 -3.33
N ASN A 154 -14.08 0.70 -3.09
CA ASN A 154 -13.86 1.90 -3.90
C ASN A 154 -13.07 1.54 -5.16
N LEU A 155 -13.48 2.10 -6.28
CA LEU A 155 -12.86 1.89 -7.58
C LEU A 155 -12.48 3.23 -8.21
N GLU A 156 -11.30 3.29 -8.80
CA GLU A 156 -10.91 4.41 -9.64
C GLU A 156 -11.77 4.51 -10.90
N SER A 157 -11.89 5.73 -11.42
CA SER A 157 -12.71 6.05 -12.60
C SER A 157 -12.28 5.32 -13.87
N GLY A 158 -11.04 4.84 -13.95
CA GLY A 158 -10.55 4.07 -15.09
C GLY A 158 -11.06 2.62 -15.13
N ILE A 159 -11.70 2.12 -14.06
CA ILE A 159 -12.30 0.79 -14.04
C ILE A 159 -13.60 0.77 -14.87
N PRO A 160 -13.72 -0.11 -15.89
CA PRO A 160 -14.88 -0.14 -16.79
C PRO A 160 -16.22 -0.34 -16.06
N ALA A 161 -17.25 0.38 -16.49
CA ALA A 161 -18.60 0.30 -15.91
C ALA A 161 -19.19 -1.12 -15.94
N GLU A 162 -18.79 -1.95 -16.92
CA GLU A 162 -19.14 -3.37 -16.96
C GLU A 162 -18.57 -4.12 -15.75
N THR A 163 -17.29 -3.95 -15.43
CA THR A 163 -16.65 -4.55 -14.26
C THR A 163 -17.36 -4.14 -12.97
N GLN A 164 -17.69 -2.86 -12.82
CA GLN A 164 -18.41 -2.35 -11.65
C GLN A 164 -19.79 -3.04 -11.51
N ARG A 165 -20.51 -3.21 -12.62
CA ARG A 165 -21.81 -3.89 -12.63
C ARG A 165 -21.67 -5.37 -12.26
N GLU A 166 -20.68 -6.08 -12.79
CA GLU A 166 -20.47 -7.49 -12.45
C GLU A 166 -20.07 -7.69 -10.98
N LEU A 167 -19.28 -6.78 -10.40
CA LEU A 167 -18.98 -6.77 -8.97
C LEU A 167 -20.26 -6.57 -8.13
N LYS A 168 -21.12 -5.61 -8.50
CA LYS A 168 -22.41 -5.41 -7.82
C LYS A 168 -23.30 -6.66 -7.88
N LYS A 169 -23.35 -7.34 -9.04
CA LYS A 169 -24.10 -8.61 -9.20
C LYS A 169 -23.59 -9.72 -8.29
N ARG A 170 -22.29 -9.74 -7.98
CA ARG A 170 -21.66 -10.69 -7.04
C ARG A 170 -21.84 -10.30 -5.56
N GLY A 171 -22.49 -9.17 -5.29
CA GLY A 171 -22.85 -8.71 -3.95
C GLY A 171 -21.88 -7.73 -3.30
N HIS A 172 -20.95 -7.15 -4.06
CA HIS A 172 -20.06 -6.10 -3.55
C HIS A 172 -20.80 -4.75 -3.46
N ASP A 173 -20.65 -4.04 -2.34
CA ASP A 173 -20.96 -2.59 -2.27
C ASP A 173 -19.85 -1.84 -3.02
N VAL A 174 -20.13 -1.48 -4.28
CA VAL A 174 -19.17 -0.80 -5.15
C VAL A 174 -19.44 0.69 -5.16
N ARG A 175 -18.41 1.45 -4.79
CA ARG A 175 -18.38 2.90 -4.78
C ARG A 175 -17.34 3.41 -5.76
N VAL A 176 -17.58 4.59 -6.31
CA VAL A 176 -16.63 5.28 -7.18
C VAL A 176 -16.33 6.60 -6.51
N ASP A 177 -15.07 6.85 -6.26
CA ASP A 177 -14.61 8.11 -5.70
C ASP A 177 -13.38 8.61 -6.45
N VAL A 178 -12.96 9.83 -6.11
CA VAL A 178 -11.68 10.42 -6.52
C VAL A 178 -10.59 10.18 -5.47
N GLY A 179 -10.78 9.21 -4.57
CA GLY A 179 -10.11 9.03 -3.30
C GLY A 179 -8.61 8.71 -3.36
N GLY A 180 -8.04 8.42 -2.20
CA GLY A 180 -6.61 8.21 -2.00
C GLY A 180 -6.14 6.78 -2.32
N TYR A 181 -5.98 6.44 -3.59
CA TYR A 181 -5.48 5.12 -4.06
C TYR A 181 -3.98 4.89 -3.85
N GLY A 182 -3.42 5.53 -2.84
CA GLY A 182 -2.02 5.46 -2.47
C GLY A 182 -1.08 6.22 -3.40
N GLY A 183 0.22 6.03 -3.19
CA GLY A 183 1.22 6.54 -4.12
C GLY A 183 2.40 5.58 -4.27
N TYR A 184 2.78 5.30 -5.50
CA TYR A 184 3.75 4.29 -5.88
C TYR A 184 5.12 4.86 -6.26
N GLN A 185 6.19 4.17 -5.86
CA GLN A 185 7.50 4.32 -6.49
C GLN A 185 8.12 2.93 -6.62
N ALA A 186 8.92 2.73 -7.66
CA ALA A 186 9.64 1.49 -7.85
C ALA A 186 10.95 1.67 -8.63
N ILE A 187 11.89 0.76 -8.35
CA ILE A 187 13.05 0.51 -9.19
C ILE A 187 13.09 -0.99 -9.46
N LYS A 188 12.98 -1.36 -10.73
CA LYS A 188 13.04 -2.73 -11.22
C LYS A 188 14.37 -3.02 -11.90
N VAL A 189 14.86 -4.24 -11.73
CA VAL A 189 16.06 -4.75 -12.40
C VAL A 189 15.67 -5.46 -13.68
N GLU A 190 16.22 -5.02 -14.80
CA GLU A 190 16.10 -5.66 -16.10
C GLU A 190 17.48 -6.02 -16.67
N MET A 191 17.50 -6.96 -17.63
CA MET A 191 18.70 -7.34 -18.36
C MET A 191 18.51 -7.01 -19.84
N HIS A 192 19.28 -6.05 -20.34
CA HIS A 192 19.26 -5.63 -21.75
C HIS A 192 20.62 -5.98 -22.36
N ASP A 193 20.65 -6.83 -23.38
CA ASP A 193 21.88 -7.32 -24.02
C ASP A 193 22.95 -7.87 -23.05
N GLY A 194 22.50 -8.49 -21.96
CA GLY A 194 23.38 -9.05 -20.92
C GLY A 194 23.90 -8.02 -19.89
N GLN A 195 23.53 -6.75 -20.03
CA GLN A 195 23.83 -5.70 -19.06
C GLN A 195 22.64 -5.47 -18.13
N ARG A 196 22.93 -5.22 -16.85
CA ARG A 196 21.93 -4.83 -15.85
C ARG A 196 21.49 -3.39 -16.10
N VAL A 197 20.19 -3.18 -16.15
CA VAL A 197 19.54 -1.86 -16.29
C VAL A 197 18.53 -1.70 -15.16
N TYR A 198 18.49 -0.50 -14.57
CA TYR A 198 17.47 -0.13 -13.60
C TYR A 198 16.37 0.68 -14.29
N VAL A 199 15.13 0.26 -14.14
CA VAL A 199 13.96 0.95 -14.67
C VAL A 199 13.17 1.52 -13.49
N GLY A 200 13.08 2.84 -13.43
CA GLY A 200 12.37 3.55 -12.37
C GLY A 200 10.94 3.91 -12.77
N ALA A 201 10.03 3.91 -11.79
CA ALA A 201 8.66 4.39 -11.94
C ALA A 201 8.28 5.32 -10.78
N SER A 202 7.46 6.33 -11.09
CA SER A 202 6.88 7.25 -10.11
C SER A 202 5.38 7.34 -10.30
N GLU A 203 4.66 7.49 -9.19
CA GLU A 203 3.22 7.71 -9.16
C GLU A 203 2.79 8.89 -10.05
N SER A 204 1.76 8.68 -10.88
CA SER A 204 1.15 9.73 -11.70
C SER A 204 0.10 10.55 -10.95
N ARG A 205 -0.47 10.00 -9.87
CA ARG A 205 -1.48 10.65 -9.01
C ARG A 205 -0.90 11.70 -8.05
N LYS A 206 0.42 11.78 -7.92
CA LYS A 206 1.11 12.65 -6.95
C LYS A 206 2.36 13.26 -7.58
N ASP A 207 2.79 14.39 -7.06
CA ASP A 207 4.12 14.89 -7.37
C ASP A 207 5.17 13.87 -6.90
N GLY A 208 6.09 13.53 -7.79
CA GLY A 208 7.12 12.52 -7.57
C GLY A 208 8.08 12.47 -8.76
N GLN A 209 9.19 11.74 -8.60
CA GLN A 209 10.19 11.64 -9.65
C GLN A 209 10.93 10.30 -9.57
N ALA A 210 11.03 9.64 -10.72
CA ALA A 210 12.04 8.62 -10.97
C ALA A 210 13.17 9.24 -11.79
N ALA A 211 14.41 9.08 -11.34
CA ALA A 211 15.60 9.63 -11.99
C ALA A 211 16.74 8.60 -11.96
N GLY A 212 17.51 8.54 -13.04
CA GLY A 212 18.65 7.64 -13.20
C GLY A 212 19.66 8.22 -14.18
N TYR A 213 20.78 7.53 -14.37
CA TYR A 213 21.89 7.91 -15.24
C TYR A 213 22.49 6.69 -15.95
#